data_AF-A0A0M9X9Y9-F1
#
_entry.id   AF-A0A0M9X9Y9-F1
#
_cell.length_a   1.000
_cell.length_b   1.000
_cell.length_c   1.000
_cell.angle_alpha   90.00
_cell.angle_beta   90.00
_cell.angle_gamma   90.00
#
_symmetry.space_group_name_H-M   'P 1'
#
loop_
_entity.id
_entity.type
_entity.pdbx_description
1 polymer ?
#
loop_
_entity_poly.entity_id
_entity_poly.type
_entity_poly.pdbx_seq_one_letter_code
_entity_poly.pdbx_strand_id
1 'polypeptide(L)'
;EPVQWADEGRPRRAGVSSFGISGTNAHVILEQPEFAGESVSAATDADDTETAVLVPWVLSGRSEAALRAQADRLREFTAGAGIRGADLGFSLATQRSVFDHRAVVLAEDKAAALEALAAGRPDAGVVEGVAGTGRTAFLF
;
A
#
# COMPACT_ATOMS: atom_id res chain seq x y z
N GLU A 1 29.36 0.26 10.95
CA GLU A 1 28.40 -0.84 11.19
C GLU A 1 27.18 -0.26 11.90
N PRO A 2 25.94 -0.60 11.50
CA PRO A 2 24.75 -0.13 12.19
C PRO A 2 24.71 -0.71 13.60
N VAL A 3 24.34 0.11 14.58
CA VAL A 3 24.20 -0.28 15.99
C VAL A 3 22.71 -0.26 16.35
N GLN A 4 22.28 -1.22 17.16
CA GLN A 4 20.89 -1.30 17.63
C GLN A 4 20.53 -0.05 18.46
N TRP A 5 19.38 0.58 18.14
CA TRP A 5 18.82 1.65 18.95
C TRP A 5 17.94 1.04 20.06
N ALA A 6 18.51 0.93 21.26
CA ALA A 6 17.82 0.38 22.42
C ALA A 6 16.49 1.10 22.71
N ASP A 7 15.48 0.32 23.11
CA ASP A 7 14.26 0.87 23.68
C ASP A 7 14.47 1.09 25.17
N GLU A 8 14.47 2.34 25.59
CA GLU A 8 14.74 2.75 26.97
C GLU A 8 13.45 3.21 27.68
N GLY A 9 12.27 2.86 27.15
CA GLY A 9 10.99 3.29 27.71
C GLY A 9 10.72 4.80 27.55
N ARG A 10 11.45 5.46 26.66
CA ARG A 10 11.28 6.87 26.28
C ARG A 10 11.28 7.02 24.76
N PRO A 11 10.57 8.00 24.19
CA PRO A 11 10.61 8.25 22.75
C PRO A 11 12.05 8.44 22.26
N ARG A 12 12.40 7.74 21.19
CA ARG A 12 13.70 7.90 20.53
C ARG A 12 13.82 9.32 19.98
N ARG A 13 14.99 9.96 20.16
CA ARG A 13 15.25 11.31 19.69
C ARG A 13 16.51 11.38 18.84
N ALA A 14 16.44 12.08 17.71
CA ALA A 14 17.56 12.29 16.80
C ALA A 14 17.76 13.78 16.53
N GLY A 15 19.02 14.23 16.43
CA GLY A 15 19.35 15.56 15.92
C GLY A 15 19.73 15.50 14.44
N VAL A 16 19.20 16.41 13.63
CA VAL A 16 19.63 16.64 12.24
C VAL A 16 20.21 18.04 12.15
N SER A 17 21.48 18.15 11.77
CA SER A 17 22.18 19.42 11.56
C SER A 17 22.53 19.62 10.10
N SER A 18 22.40 20.86 9.61
CA SER A 18 22.83 21.28 8.28
C SER A 18 23.63 22.58 8.36
N PHE A 19 24.81 22.60 7.74
CA PHE A 19 25.75 23.71 7.76
C PHE A 19 26.09 24.11 6.33
N GLY A 20 25.59 25.26 5.88
CA GLY A 20 25.80 25.76 4.53
C GLY A 20 27.16 26.44 4.38
N ILE A 21 27.74 26.39 3.17
CA ILE A 21 29.02 27.05 2.85
C ILE A 21 28.99 28.58 3.07
N SER A 22 27.80 29.19 3.02
CA SER A 22 27.57 30.61 3.32
C SER A 22 27.64 30.94 4.82
N GLY A 23 27.67 29.94 5.69
CA GLY A 23 27.57 30.09 7.15
C GLY A 23 26.15 30.02 7.71
N THR A 24 25.14 29.72 6.88
CA THR A 24 23.77 29.48 7.38
C THR A 24 23.67 28.09 7.98
N ASN A 25 23.17 28.02 9.23
CA ASN A 25 23.07 26.78 9.99
C ASN A 25 21.60 26.50 10.36
N ALA A 26 21.20 25.24 10.28
CA ALA A 26 19.91 24.75 10.74
C ALA A 26 20.09 23.50 11.61
N HIS A 27 19.32 23.41 12.69
CA HIS A 27 19.32 22.25 13.59
C HIS A 27 17.88 21.88 13.95
N VAL A 28 17.54 20.59 13.79
CA VAL A 28 16.21 20.04 14.09
C VAL A 28 16.38 18.86 15.05
N ILE A 29 15.51 18.80 16.05
CA ILE A 29 15.37 17.64 16.93
C ILE A 29 14.10 16.90 16.52
N LEU A 30 14.24 15.63 16.15
CA LEU A 30 13.16 14.71 15.83
C LEU A 30 12.87 13.83 17.05
N GLU A 31 11.61 13.57 17.30
CA GLU A 31 11.14 12.63 18.33
C GLU A 31 10.25 11.57 17.67
N GLN A 32 10.41 10.32 18.08
CA GLN A 32 9.50 9.23 17.70
C GLN A 32 8.07 9.59 18.11
N PRO A 33 7.07 9.44 17.21
CA PRO A 33 5.69 9.75 17.57
C PRO A 33 5.18 8.82 18.67
N GLU A 34 4.25 9.31 19.49
CA GLU A 34 3.47 8.46 20.38
C GLU A 34 2.61 7.52 19.53
N PHE A 35 2.96 6.24 19.48
CA PHE A 35 2.04 5.24 19.00
C PHE A 35 1.08 4.96 20.16
N ALA A 36 -0.18 5.40 20.04
CA ALA A 36 -1.23 4.93 20.93
C ALA A 36 -1.17 3.40 20.95
N GLY A 37 -1.01 2.82 22.14
CA GLY A 37 -0.57 1.45 22.37
C GLY A 37 -1.47 0.35 21.84
N GLU A 38 -1.57 0.24 20.53
CA GLU A 38 -1.73 -1.02 19.85
C GLU A 38 -0.37 -1.27 19.23
N SER A 39 0.42 -2.11 19.89
CA SER A 39 1.35 -2.92 19.14
C SER A 39 0.56 -3.44 17.95
N VAL A 40 0.88 -2.96 16.75
CA VAL A 40 0.68 -3.77 15.56
C VAL A 40 1.64 -4.93 15.76
N SER A 41 1.32 -5.80 16.72
CA SER A 41 1.66 -7.20 16.62
C SER A 41 1.29 -7.49 15.19
N ALA A 42 2.26 -7.94 14.41
CA ALA A 42 1.93 -8.70 13.22
C ALA A 42 0.77 -9.59 13.66
N ALA A 43 -0.43 -9.27 13.16
CA ALA A 43 -1.65 -9.90 13.60
C ALA A 43 -1.58 -11.28 12.98
N THR A 44 -0.77 -12.14 13.61
CA THR A 44 -0.46 -13.46 13.11
C THR A 44 -1.65 -14.36 13.34
N ASP A 45 -2.54 -14.10 14.30
CA ASP A 45 -3.72 -14.92 14.48
C ASP A 45 -4.85 -14.12 15.13
N ALA A 46 -5.92 -13.84 14.38
CA ALA A 46 -7.30 -13.83 14.87
C ALA A 46 -8.29 -13.64 13.71
N ASP A 47 -8.88 -14.77 13.33
CA ASP A 47 -10.20 -14.93 12.70
C ASP A 47 -10.36 -14.62 11.20
N ASP A 48 -9.80 -15.51 10.38
CA ASP A 48 -10.23 -15.76 9.00
C ASP A 48 -11.54 -16.60 8.96
N THR A 49 -12.35 -16.53 10.03
CA THR A 49 -13.64 -17.25 10.16
C THR A 49 -14.84 -16.30 10.10
N GLU A 50 -14.71 -15.14 9.45
CA GLU A 50 -15.81 -14.19 9.29
C GLU A 50 -16.20 -14.00 7.82
N THR A 51 -16.55 -15.11 7.16
CA THR A 51 -16.92 -15.19 5.72
C THR A 51 -15.74 -14.81 4.81
N ALA A 52 -15.36 -15.68 3.88
CA ALA A 52 -14.35 -15.37 2.86
C ALA A 52 -14.84 -14.25 1.92
N VAL A 53 -14.84 -13.00 2.39
CA VAL A 53 -15.19 -11.83 1.60
C VAL A 53 -13.95 -11.46 0.82
N LEU A 54 -13.99 -11.67 -0.50
CA LEU A 54 -12.94 -11.21 -1.40
C LEU A 54 -12.77 -9.69 -1.25
N VAL A 55 -11.67 -9.28 -0.61
CA VAL A 55 -11.34 -7.86 -0.48
C VAL A 55 -10.84 -7.34 -1.84
N PRO A 56 -11.45 -6.27 -2.41
CA PRO A 56 -10.97 -5.66 -3.64
C PRO A 56 -9.65 -4.94 -3.41
N TRP A 57 -8.65 -5.22 -4.24
CA TRP A 57 -7.44 -4.40 -4.33
C TRP A 57 -7.56 -3.48 -5.53
N VAL A 58 -7.68 -2.18 -5.26
CA VAL A 58 -7.86 -1.15 -6.29
C VAL A 58 -6.50 -0.57 -6.67
N LEU A 59 -6.19 -0.58 -7.97
CA LEU A 59 -4.98 0.02 -8.52
C LEU A 59 -5.35 1.09 -9.54
N SER A 60 -4.52 2.12 -9.66
CA SER A 60 -4.66 3.11 -10.73
C SER A 60 -3.32 3.63 -11.21
N GLY A 61 -3.27 4.09 -12.47
CA GLY A 61 -2.12 4.70 -13.12
C GLY A 61 -2.54 5.81 -14.07
N ARG A 62 -1.64 6.76 -14.33
CA ARG A 62 -1.86 7.83 -15.33
C ARG A 62 -1.82 7.33 -16.77
N SER A 63 -1.34 6.11 -16.98
CA SER A 63 -1.32 5.39 -18.24
C SER A 63 -1.47 3.90 -17.97
N GLU A 64 -1.79 3.12 -18.99
CA GLU A 64 -1.83 1.66 -18.94
C GLU A 64 -0.48 1.08 -18.46
N ALA A 65 0.64 1.57 -19.00
CA ALA A 65 1.97 1.16 -18.58
C ALA A 65 2.24 1.48 -17.09
N ALA A 66 1.77 2.64 -16.59
CA ALA A 66 1.92 2.99 -15.19
C ALA A 66 1.07 2.11 -14.27
N LEU A 67 -0.13 1.70 -14.70
CA LEU A 67 -0.99 0.75 -13.99
C LEU A 67 -0.31 -0.62 -13.89
N ARG A 68 0.24 -1.13 -14.99
CA ARG A 68 0.99 -2.40 -15.01
C ARG A 68 2.20 -2.38 -14.10
N ALA A 69 2.99 -1.30 -14.16
CA ALA A 69 4.13 -1.13 -13.26
C ALA A 69 3.72 -1.04 -11.79
N GLN A 70 2.53 -0.51 -11.49
CA GLN A 70 1.98 -0.48 -10.13
C GLN A 70 1.56 -1.88 -9.66
N ALA A 71 1.01 -2.71 -10.54
CA ALA A 71 0.68 -4.10 -10.24
C ALA A 71 1.93 -4.92 -9.88
N ASP A 72 3.02 -4.77 -10.65
CA ASP A 72 4.27 -5.48 -10.37
C ASP A 72 4.91 -5.06 -9.05
N ARG A 73 4.97 -3.76 -8.76
CA ARG A 73 5.44 -3.25 -7.45
C ARG A 73 4.61 -3.78 -6.29
N LEU A 74 3.29 -3.86 -6.46
CA LEU A 74 2.41 -4.39 -5.42
C LEU A 74 2.66 -5.89 -5.20
N ARG A 75 2.80 -6.66 -6.29
CA ARG A 75 3.14 -8.08 -6.26
C ARG A 75 4.44 -8.32 -5.47
N GLU A 76 5.50 -7.60 -5.83
CA GLU A 76 6.80 -7.67 -5.15
C GLU A 76 6.68 -7.31 -3.66
N PHE A 77 5.96 -6.24 -3.33
CA PHE A 77 5.74 -5.83 -1.95
C PHE A 77 5.02 -6.89 -1.12
N THR A 78 4.04 -7.58 -1.70
CA THR A 78 3.26 -8.61 -0.99
C THR A 78 3.95 -9.97 -0.90
N ALA A 79 4.97 -10.24 -1.72
CA ALA A 79 5.60 -11.57 -1.80
C ALA A 79 6.33 -12.01 -0.51
N GLY A 80 6.62 -11.09 0.42
CA GLY A 80 7.28 -11.39 1.68
C GLY A 80 6.64 -10.73 2.91
N ALA A 81 5.45 -10.15 2.77
CA ALA A 81 4.85 -9.34 3.80
C ALA A 81 3.62 -10.05 4.41
N GLY A 82 3.66 -10.29 5.73
CA GLY A 82 2.51 -10.77 6.52
C GLY A 82 1.48 -9.67 6.75
N ILE A 83 1.02 -9.02 5.69
CA ILE A 83 0.06 -7.90 5.74
C ILE A 83 -1.34 -8.45 5.58
N ARG A 84 -2.27 -8.04 6.44
CA ARG A 84 -3.69 -8.39 6.30
C ARG A 84 -4.23 -7.83 4.99
N GLY A 85 -4.87 -8.68 4.18
CA GLY A 85 -5.43 -8.28 2.89
C GLY A 85 -6.47 -7.15 2.99
N ALA A 86 -7.20 -7.08 4.11
CA ALA A 86 -8.15 -6.01 4.42
C ALA A 86 -7.46 -4.64 4.60
N ASP A 87 -6.37 -4.57 5.37
CA ASP A 87 -5.62 -3.32 5.58
C ASP A 87 -5.00 -2.82 4.27
N LEU A 88 -4.52 -3.76 3.45
CA LEU A 88 -3.96 -3.44 2.15
C LEU A 88 -5.06 -2.92 1.20
N GLY A 89 -6.20 -3.61 1.11
CA GLY A 89 -7.35 -3.17 0.33
C GLY A 89 -7.85 -1.80 0.75
N PHE A 90 -8.01 -1.57 2.06
CA PHE A 90 -8.42 -0.28 2.63
C PHE A 90 -7.43 0.84 2.29
N SER A 91 -6.13 0.57 2.45
CA SER A 91 -5.08 1.55 2.13
C SER A 91 -5.05 1.90 0.64
N LEU A 92 -5.19 0.90 -0.22
CA LEU A 92 -5.26 1.10 -1.67
C LEU A 92 -6.48 1.93 -2.08
N ALA A 93 -7.63 1.72 -1.43
CA ALA A 93 -8.87 2.43 -1.76
C ALA A 93 -8.92 3.86 -1.20
N THR A 94 -8.34 4.12 -0.03
CA THR A 94 -8.58 5.38 0.72
C THR A 94 -7.35 6.27 0.88
N GLN A 95 -6.14 5.73 0.78
CA GLN A 95 -4.88 6.44 1.07
C GLN A 95 -4.00 6.67 -0.16
N ARG A 96 -4.50 6.32 -1.36
CA ARG A 96 -3.78 6.47 -2.62
C ARG A 96 -4.48 7.47 -3.52
N SER A 97 -3.70 8.24 -4.26
CA SER A 97 -4.23 9.04 -5.36
C SER A 97 -4.88 8.13 -6.40
N VAL A 98 -5.97 8.60 -6.99
CA VAL A 98 -6.73 7.87 -8.01
C VAL A 98 -6.48 8.49 -9.38
N PHE A 99 -6.15 7.66 -10.36
CA PHE A 99 -5.90 8.04 -11.76
C PHE A 99 -6.89 7.37 -12.73
N ASP A 100 -6.76 7.67 -14.02
CA ASP A 100 -7.77 7.29 -15.02
C ASP A 100 -7.69 5.82 -15.44
N HIS A 101 -6.49 5.25 -15.62
CA HIS A 101 -6.37 3.81 -15.89
C HIS A 101 -6.48 3.06 -14.57
N ARG A 102 -7.49 2.21 -14.42
CA ARG A 102 -7.83 1.52 -13.17
C ARG A 102 -7.92 0.02 -13.37
N ALA A 103 -7.55 -0.71 -12.33
CA ALA A 103 -7.83 -2.13 -12.20
C ALA A 103 -8.35 -2.44 -10.80
N VAL A 104 -9.22 -3.44 -10.69
CA VAL A 104 -9.62 -4.04 -9.42
C VAL A 104 -9.27 -5.52 -9.46
N VAL A 105 -8.46 -5.97 -8.50
CA VAL A 105 -8.12 -7.38 -8.32
C VAL A 105 -9.05 -8.00 -7.27
N LEU A 106 -9.90 -8.92 -7.72
CA LEU A 106 -10.91 -9.69 -7.00
C LEU A 106 -10.64 -11.20 -7.13
N ALA A 107 -9.42 -11.63 -6.82
CA ALA A 107 -9.04 -13.05 -6.78
C ALA A 107 -8.75 -13.53 -5.35
N GLU A 108 -8.83 -14.83 -5.11
CA GLU A 108 -8.23 -15.49 -3.94
C GLU A 108 -6.69 -15.45 -4.06
N ASP A 109 -6.16 -15.89 -5.20
CA ASP A 109 -4.75 -15.72 -5.54
C ASP A 109 -4.47 -14.34 -6.13
N LYS A 110 -4.29 -13.36 -5.24
CA LYS A 110 -3.93 -11.99 -5.61
C LYS A 110 -2.58 -11.91 -6.34
N ALA A 111 -1.64 -12.79 -6.02
CA ALA A 111 -0.29 -12.73 -6.59
C ALA A 111 -0.33 -13.08 -8.07
N ALA A 112 -1.02 -14.16 -8.44
CA ALA A 112 -1.22 -14.56 -9.83
C ALA A 112 -1.99 -13.50 -10.63
N ALA A 113 -3.06 -12.94 -10.05
CA ALA A 113 -3.86 -11.91 -10.71
C ALA A 113 -3.07 -10.61 -10.91
N LEU A 114 -2.22 -10.20 -9.95
CA LEU A 114 -1.33 -9.06 -10.11
C LEU A 114 -0.24 -9.32 -11.16
N GLU A 115 0.29 -10.54 -11.25
CA GLU A 115 1.24 -10.90 -12.29
C GLU A 115 0.60 -10.84 -13.70
N ALA A 116 -0.62 -11.35 -13.85
CA ALA A 116 -1.36 -11.26 -15.11
C ALA A 116 -1.61 -9.79 -15.50
N LEU A 117 -2.07 -8.96 -14.57
CA LEU A 117 -2.25 -7.52 -14.79
C LEU A 117 -0.93 -6.84 -15.18
N ALA A 118 0.16 -7.11 -14.46
CA ALA A 118 1.49 -6.55 -14.77
C ALA A 118 1.96 -6.94 -16.18
N ALA A 119 1.70 -8.18 -16.60
CA ALA A 119 2.01 -8.69 -17.93
C ALA A 119 1.04 -8.22 -19.03
N GLY A 120 -0.06 -7.54 -18.67
CA GLY A 120 -1.12 -7.17 -19.62
C GLY A 120 -1.89 -8.36 -20.18
N ARG A 121 -1.99 -9.46 -19.41
CA ARG A 121 -2.73 -10.66 -19.76
C ARG A 121 -4.13 -10.63 -19.12
N PRO A 122 -5.18 -11.06 -19.83
CA PRO A 122 -6.50 -11.20 -19.25
C PRO A 122 -6.50 -12.18 -18.07
N ASP A 123 -7.26 -11.87 -17.02
CA ASP A 123 -7.45 -12.72 -15.85
C ASP A 123 -8.88 -12.53 -15.31
N ALA A 124 -9.53 -13.63 -14.91
CA ALA A 124 -10.93 -13.60 -14.46
C ALA A 124 -11.13 -12.83 -13.14
N GLY A 125 -10.07 -12.73 -12.34
CA GLY A 125 -10.06 -11.97 -11.09
C GLY A 125 -9.64 -10.51 -11.26
N VAL A 126 -9.48 -10.00 -12.49
CA VAL A 126 -9.07 -8.61 -12.75
C VAL A 126 -10.10 -7.89 -13.61
N VAL A 127 -10.58 -6.75 -13.12
CA VAL A 127 -11.44 -5.85 -13.88
C VAL A 127 -10.67 -4.58 -14.18
N GLU A 128 -10.39 -4.32 -15.46
CA GLU A 128 -9.70 -3.12 -15.93
C GLU A 128 -10.68 -2.12 -16.55
N GLY A 129 -10.34 -0.84 -16.50
CA GLY A 129 -11.09 0.21 -17.17
C GLY A 129 -10.36 1.54 -17.18
N VAL A 130 -10.80 2.44 -18.06
CA VAL A 130 -10.39 3.84 -18.05
C VAL A 130 -11.55 4.65 -17.49
N ALA A 131 -11.29 5.49 -16.50
CA ALA A 131 -12.28 6.36 -15.89
C ALA A 131 -12.92 7.24 -16.98
N GLY A 132 -14.24 7.14 -17.09
CA GLY A 132 -15.04 7.95 -18.01
C GLY A 132 -16.08 8.76 -17.24
N THR A 133 -16.59 9.80 -17.88
CA THR A 133 -17.74 10.56 -17.37
C THR A 133 -19.03 9.91 -17.87
N GLY A 134 -20.00 9.70 -16.97
CA GLY A 134 -21.29 9.14 -17.34
C GLY A 134 -22.18 8.88 -16.11
N ARG A 135 -23.44 8.52 -16.34
CA ARG A 135 -24.33 8.04 -15.29
C ARG A 135 -24.40 6.52 -15.36
N THR A 136 -24.46 5.86 -14.20
CA THR A 136 -24.70 4.41 -14.12
C THR A 136 -26.16 4.13 -14.47
N ALA A 137 -26.39 3.20 -15.41
CA ALA A 137 -27.71 2.67 -15.71
C ALA A 137 -27.86 1.28 -15.07
N PHE A 138 -29.02 1.03 -14.45
CA PHE A 138 -29.37 -0.28 -13.91
C PHE A 138 -30.39 -0.94 -14.84
N LEU A 139 -30.06 -2.13 -15.35
CA LEU A 139 -30.97 -2.97 -16.12
C LEU A 139 -31.32 -4.18 -15.28
N PHE A 140 -32.61 -4.47 -15.18
CA PHE A 140 -33.18 -5.59 -14.44
C PHE A 140 -33.85 -6.55 -15.41
#